data_AF-A0AAP5Z498-F1
#
_entry.id   AF-A0AAP5Z498-F1
#
_cell.length_a   1.000
_cell.length_b   1.000
_cell.length_c   1.000
_cell.angle_alpha   90.00
_cell.angle_beta   90.00
_cell.angle_gamma   90.00
#
_symmetry.space_group_name_H-M   'P 1'
#
loop_
_entity.id
_entity.type
_entity.pdbx_description
1 polymer ?
#
loop_
_entity_poly.entity_id
_entity_poly.type
_entity_poly.pdbx_seq_one_letter_code
_entity_poly.pdbx_strand_id
1 'polypeptide(L)'
;VWGGPYYVHVLVSFGFGYSALFFSWLIDKLFPTIPRMLEIALSLTACLLFGVINAQFWLGEYFGISGMLPVLLMGLLFSGMCYFYFHSREKEAIAQRELESIKRENAEQERALLLSQLKQMQSQIEPHFLFNTLANISALMSQDVDKAKQMLDQLTALLRATLKNSREEHTTVENEIALIDAYLGIQKIRLGERLSY
;
A
#
# COMPACT_ATOMS: atom_id res chain seq x y z
N VAL A 1 38.21 22.32 -26.34
CA VAL A 1 39.10 23.03 -25.39
C VAL A 1 40.55 22.57 -25.53
N TRP A 2 40.82 21.36 -26.03
CA TRP A 2 42.18 20.83 -26.22
C TRP A 2 42.36 20.26 -27.63
N GLY A 3 43.58 20.33 -28.18
CA GLY A 3 43.92 19.71 -29.46
C GLY A 3 44.35 18.26 -29.24
N GLY A 4 43.41 17.32 -29.35
CA GLY A 4 43.66 15.89 -29.23
C GLY A 4 42.56 15.07 -29.90
N PRO A 5 42.79 13.77 -30.17
CA PRO A 5 41.78 12.92 -30.78
C PRO A 5 40.51 12.83 -29.90
N TYR A 6 39.32 12.88 -30.53
CA TYR A 6 38.03 12.87 -29.83
C TYR A 6 37.86 11.72 -28.83
N TYR A 7 38.40 10.54 -29.14
CA TYR A 7 38.30 9.37 -28.26
C TYR A 7 39.00 9.58 -26.90
N VAL A 8 40.06 10.39 -26.84
CA VAL A 8 40.78 10.69 -25.60
C VAL A 8 39.88 11.46 -24.64
N HIS A 9 39.12 12.42 -25.15
CA HIS A 9 38.16 13.19 -24.34
C HIS A 9 37.02 12.33 -23.81
N VAL A 10 36.53 11.40 -24.64
CA VAL A 10 35.49 10.44 -24.24
C VAL A 10 36.00 9.50 -23.14
N LEU A 11 37.23 8.99 -23.25
CA LEU A 11 37.83 8.12 -22.23
C LEU A 11 38.04 8.84 -20.90
N VAL A 12 38.48 10.11 -20.93
CA VAL A 12 38.60 10.93 -19.72
C VAL A 12 37.24 11.18 -19.08
N SER A 13 36.21 11.54 -19.86
CA SER A 13 34.85 11.75 -19.34
C SER A 13 34.25 10.47 -18.72
N PHE A 14 34.42 9.31 -19.36
CA PHE A 14 33.98 8.03 -18.78
C PHE A 14 34.75 7.68 -17.50
N GLY A 15 36.03 8.05 -17.40
CA GLY A 15 36.84 7.88 -16.20
C GLY A 15 36.25 8.58 -14.97
N PHE A 16 35.78 9.82 -15.12
CA PHE A 16 35.06 10.53 -14.04
C PHE A 16 33.68 9.93 -13.77
N GLY A 17 32.95 9.50 -14.82
CA GLY A 17 31.61 8.96 -14.68
C GLY A 17 31.53 7.63 -13.91
N TYR A 18 32.30 6.64 -14.34
CA TYR A 18 32.27 5.31 -13.74
C TYR A 18 32.96 5.25 -12.37
N SER A 19 33.99 6.07 -12.14
CA SER A 19 34.69 6.10 -10.85
C SER A 19 33.81 6.63 -9.74
N ALA A 20 32.97 7.64 -10.00
CA ALA A 20 32.02 8.15 -9.00
C ALA A 20 31.07 7.05 -8.47
N LEU A 21 30.48 6.27 -9.39
CA LEU A 21 29.59 5.17 -9.06
C LEU A 21 30.33 4.02 -8.35
N PHE A 22 31.52 3.67 -8.85
CA PHE A 22 32.33 2.60 -8.28
C PHE A 22 32.79 2.94 -6.85
N PHE A 23 33.27 4.15 -6.59
CA PHE A 23 33.73 4.54 -5.26
C PHE A 23 32.58 4.72 -4.27
N SER A 24 31.44 5.26 -4.69
CA SER A 24 30.25 5.30 -3.82
C SER A 24 29.81 3.89 -3.43
N TRP A 25 29.67 2.98 -4.40
CA TRP A 25 29.33 1.58 -4.12
C TRP A 25 30.39 0.86 -3.24
N LEU A 26 31.67 1.11 -3.50
CA LEU A 26 32.76 0.47 -2.75
C LEU A 26 32.80 0.96 -1.30
N ILE A 27 32.61 2.25 -1.05
CA ILE A 27 32.63 2.83 0.29
C ILE A 27 31.42 2.37 1.10
N ASP A 28 30.22 2.38 0.51
CA ASP A 28 29.01 1.87 1.16
C ASP A 28 29.16 0.38 1.54
N LYS A 29 29.76 -0.42 0.66
CA LYS A 29 30.01 -1.84 0.91
C LYS A 29 31.08 -2.10 1.98
N LEU A 30 32.16 -1.31 2.00
CA LEU A 30 33.25 -1.47 2.97
C LEU A 30 32.89 -0.89 4.34
N PHE A 31 32.07 0.16 4.38
CA PHE A 31 31.75 0.92 5.58
C PHE A 31 30.25 1.26 5.64
N PRO A 32 29.36 0.29 5.85
CA PRO A 32 27.91 0.51 5.84
C PRO A 32 27.37 1.35 7.02
N THR A 33 28.22 1.66 8.01
CA THR A 33 27.84 2.36 9.24
C THR A 33 28.28 3.83 9.27
N ILE A 34 28.99 4.32 8.26
CA ILE A 34 29.42 5.73 8.23
C ILE A 34 28.24 6.66 7.89
N PRO A 35 28.22 7.88 8.43
CA PRO A 35 27.19 8.84 8.08
C PRO A 35 27.25 9.18 6.59
N ARG A 36 26.10 9.25 5.94
CA ARG A 36 25.93 9.47 4.49
C ARG A 36 26.74 10.66 3.95
N MET A 37 26.81 11.77 4.69
CA MET A 37 27.60 12.94 4.28
C MET A 37 29.10 12.63 4.17
N LEU A 38 29.63 11.77 5.04
CA LEU A 38 31.03 11.35 5.01
C LEU A 38 31.30 10.40 3.84
N GLU A 39 30.38 9.49 3.54
CA GLU A 39 30.44 8.61 2.36
C GLU A 39 30.49 9.43 1.07
N ILE A 40 29.62 10.43 0.96
CA ILE A 40 29.57 11.34 -0.20
C ILE A 40 30.87 12.15 -0.31
N ALA A 41 31.36 12.69 0.80
CA ALA A 41 32.62 13.43 0.80
C ALA A 41 33.79 12.55 0.35
N LEU A 42 33.90 11.33 0.90
CA LEU A 42 34.96 10.39 0.56
C LEU A 42 34.88 9.91 -0.90
N SER A 43 33.69 9.59 -1.39
CA SER A 43 33.47 9.16 -2.79
C SER A 43 33.75 10.29 -3.78
N LEU A 44 33.32 11.53 -3.49
CA LEU A 44 33.65 12.72 -4.28
C LEU A 44 35.16 12.95 -4.35
N THR A 45 35.84 12.84 -3.20
CA THR A 45 37.29 13.05 -3.12
C THR A 45 38.04 11.96 -3.88
N ALA A 46 37.63 10.70 -3.74
CA ALA A 46 38.21 9.56 -4.46
C ALA A 46 37.97 9.66 -5.98
N CYS A 47 36.77 10.06 -6.41
CA CYS A 47 36.43 10.31 -7.80
C CYS A 47 37.30 11.42 -8.41
N LEU A 48 37.45 12.55 -7.72
CA LEU A 48 38.27 13.67 -8.19
C LEU A 48 39.74 13.25 -8.33
N LEU A 49 40.29 12.54 -7.34
CA LEU A 49 41.67 12.05 -7.40
C LEU A 49 41.86 11.07 -8.58
N PHE A 50 40.98 10.10 -8.72
CA PHE A 50 41.06 9.12 -9.81
C PHE A 50 40.88 9.75 -11.19
N GLY A 51 39.94 10.68 -11.33
CA GLY A 51 39.71 11.40 -12.57
C GLY A 51 40.88 12.30 -12.96
N VAL A 52 41.55 12.95 -12.00
CA VAL A 52 42.80 13.70 -12.25
C VAL A 52 43.92 12.77 -12.71
N ILE A 53 44.09 11.60 -12.09
CA ILE A 53 45.09 10.60 -12.50
C ILE A 53 44.78 10.09 -13.92
N ASN A 54 43.51 9.79 -14.21
CA ASN A 54 43.07 9.33 -15.51
C ASN A 54 43.29 10.40 -16.60
N ALA A 55 42.96 11.65 -16.30
CA ALA A 55 43.24 12.78 -17.20
C ALA A 55 44.74 12.94 -17.44
N GLN A 56 45.58 12.85 -16.39
CA GLN A 56 47.03 12.96 -16.51
C GLN A 56 47.63 11.81 -17.34
N PHE A 57 47.11 10.59 -17.20
CA PHE A 57 47.58 9.43 -17.97
C PHE A 57 47.32 9.58 -19.47
N TRP A 58 46.12 10.07 -19.83
CA TRP A 58 45.69 10.17 -21.23
C TRP A 58 46.09 11.48 -21.92
N LEU A 59 46.23 12.57 -21.16
CA LEU A 59 46.57 13.91 -21.67
C LEU A 59 47.99 14.36 -21.31
N GLY A 60 48.80 13.49 -20.69
CA GLY A 60 50.06 13.83 -20.00
C GLY A 60 51.12 14.57 -20.82
N GLU A 61 51.10 14.48 -22.16
CA GLU A 61 51.98 15.27 -23.03
C GLU A 61 51.50 16.72 -23.25
N TYR A 62 50.26 17.06 -22.89
CA TYR A 62 49.60 18.33 -23.21
C TYR A 62 49.32 19.26 -22.00
N PHE A 63 49.70 18.88 -20.76
CA PHE A 63 49.13 19.50 -19.56
C PHE A 63 50.15 19.98 -18.51
N GLY A 64 50.13 21.29 -18.21
CA GLY A 64 50.69 21.89 -16.99
C GLY A 64 49.61 22.18 -15.93
N ILE A 65 49.99 22.75 -14.78
CA ILE A 65 49.09 23.06 -13.64
C ILE A 65 47.88 23.91 -14.07
N SER A 66 48.05 24.83 -15.01
CA SER A 66 46.98 25.67 -15.55
C SER A 66 45.92 24.89 -16.34
N GLY A 67 46.29 23.73 -16.91
CA GLY A 67 45.38 22.88 -17.66
C GLY A 67 44.42 22.09 -16.77
N MET A 68 44.83 21.75 -15.55
CA MET A 68 44.05 20.92 -14.62
C MET A 68 42.79 21.62 -14.10
N LEU A 69 42.79 22.95 -14.02
CA LEU A 69 41.69 23.72 -13.44
C LEU A 69 40.34 23.47 -14.15
N PRO A 70 40.22 23.53 -15.49
CA PRO A 70 39.00 23.14 -16.20
C PRO A 70 38.54 21.69 -15.96
N VAL A 71 39.47 20.75 -15.80
CA VAL A 71 39.16 19.33 -15.55
C VAL A 71 38.56 19.14 -14.17
N LEU A 72 39.12 19.81 -13.15
CA LEU A 72 38.58 19.82 -11.80
C LEU A 72 37.19 20.46 -11.73
N LEU A 73 36.99 21.58 -12.44
CA LEU A 73 35.68 22.25 -12.50
C LEU A 73 34.62 21.35 -13.15
N MET A 74 34.94 20.69 -14.27
CA MET A 74 34.03 19.73 -14.90
C MET A 74 33.75 18.51 -14.01
N GLY A 75 34.76 17.98 -13.33
CA GLY A 75 34.61 16.88 -12.37
C GLY A 75 33.70 17.24 -11.19
N LEU A 76 33.85 18.46 -10.63
CA LEU A 76 32.98 18.97 -9.57
C LEU A 76 31.54 19.17 -10.04
N LEU A 77 31.33 19.75 -11.22
CA LEU A 77 29.99 19.95 -11.79
C LEU A 77 29.30 18.61 -12.04
N PHE A 78 30.00 17.67 -12.68
CA PHE A 78 29.47 16.35 -12.98
C PHE A 78 29.13 15.58 -11.70
N SER A 79 30.03 15.59 -10.72
CA SER A 79 29.79 14.88 -9.45
C SER A 79 28.67 15.49 -8.63
N GLY A 80 28.54 16.83 -8.63
CA GLY A 80 27.41 17.52 -8.01
C GLY A 80 26.08 17.18 -8.69
N MET A 81 26.07 17.07 -10.02
CA MET A 81 24.88 16.68 -10.78
C MET A 81 24.47 15.23 -10.49
N CYS A 82 25.42 14.29 -10.48
CA CYS A 82 25.17 12.91 -10.08
C CYS A 82 24.62 12.84 -8.66
N TYR A 83 25.25 13.54 -7.71
CA TYR A 83 24.79 13.59 -6.33
C TYR A 83 23.35 14.07 -6.22
N PHE A 84 23.01 15.20 -6.87
CA PHE A 84 21.65 15.73 -6.87
C PHE A 84 20.64 14.73 -7.46
N TYR A 85 21.00 14.09 -8.58
CA TYR A 85 20.15 13.09 -9.22
C TYR A 85 19.86 11.88 -8.32
N PHE A 86 20.90 11.29 -7.71
CA PHE A 86 20.75 10.14 -6.81
C PHE A 86 19.96 10.50 -5.56
N HIS A 87 20.23 11.66 -4.96
CA HIS A 87 19.49 12.14 -3.79
C HIS A 87 18.01 12.38 -4.09
N SER A 88 17.70 12.93 -5.27
CA SER A 88 16.30 13.10 -5.70
C SER A 88 15.60 11.76 -5.87
N ARG A 89 16.26 10.79 -6.50
CA ARG A 89 15.74 9.43 -6.72
C ARG A 89 15.49 8.69 -5.41
N GLU A 90 16.40 8.81 -4.44
CA GLU A 90 16.28 8.17 -3.13
C GLU A 90 15.06 8.70 -2.36
N LYS A 91 14.85 10.02 -2.35
CA LYS A 91 13.68 10.65 -1.73
C LYS A 91 12.36 10.21 -2.36
N GLU A 92 12.30 10.14 -3.69
CA GLU A 92 11.12 9.66 -4.40
C GLU A 92 10.77 8.21 -4.02
N ALA A 93 11.79 7.34 -3.92
CA ALA A 93 11.59 5.95 -3.54
C ALA A 93 11.07 5.79 -2.09
N ILE A 94 11.59 6.60 -1.16
CA ILE A 94 11.13 6.60 0.24
C ILE A 94 9.68 7.10 0.32
N ALA A 95 9.36 8.22 -0.34
CA ALA A 95 8.02 8.79 -0.36
C ALA A 95 6.99 7.83 -0.97
N GLN A 96 7.37 7.07 -2.01
CA GLN A 96 6.50 6.03 -2.60
C GLN A 96 6.23 4.89 -1.62
N ARG A 97 7.25 4.41 -0.90
CA ARG A 97 7.08 3.35 0.11
C ARG A 97 6.16 3.79 1.25
N GLU A 98 6.32 5.03 1.72
CA GLU A 98 5.48 5.60 2.77
C GLU A 98 4.01 5.73 2.30
N LEU A 99 3.80 6.19 1.06
CA LEU A 99 2.46 6.25 0.47
C LEU A 99 1.81 4.87 0.34
N GLU A 100 2.58 3.86 -0.07
CA GLU A 100 2.11 2.47 -0.15
C GLU A 100 1.74 1.92 1.23
N SER A 101 2.54 2.19 2.27
CA SER A 101 2.21 1.76 3.64
C SER A 101 0.93 2.41 4.15
N ILE A 102 0.76 3.72 3.93
CA ILE A 102 -0.45 4.45 4.34
C ILE A 102 -1.69 3.91 3.60
N LYS A 103 -1.58 3.66 2.29
CA LYS A 103 -2.67 3.06 1.51
C LYS A 103 -3.07 1.68 2.04
N ARG A 104 -2.08 0.86 2.40
CA ARG A 104 -2.33 -0.46 2.96
C ARG A 104 -3.00 -0.40 4.33
N GLU A 105 -2.53 0.47 5.22
CA GLU A 105 -3.14 0.67 6.53
C GLU A 105 -4.60 1.14 6.40
N ASN A 106 -4.88 2.10 5.51
CA ASN A 106 -6.25 2.56 5.24
C ASN A 106 -7.14 1.43 4.71
N ALA A 107 -6.64 0.60 3.78
CA ALA A 107 -7.40 -0.53 3.26
C ALA A 107 -7.69 -1.60 4.34
N GLU A 108 -6.75 -1.83 5.26
CA GLU A 108 -6.94 -2.74 6.40
C GLU A 108 -7.99 -2.19 7.38
N GLN A 109 -7.98 -0.88 7.65
CA GLN A 109 -9.00 -0.21 8.47
C GLN A 109 -10.39 -0.26 7.83
N GLU A 110 -10.49 0.03 6.53
CA GLU A 110 -11.76 -0.06 5.78
C GLU A 110 -12.31 -1.49 5.82
N ARG A 111 -11.44 -2.50 5.61
CA ARG A 111 -11.82 -3.91 5.73
C ARG A 111 -12.30 -4.25 7.13
N ALA A 112 -11.63 -3.80 8.18
CA ALA A 112 -12.03 -4.02 9.56
C ALA A 112 -13.39 -3.39 9.88
N LEU A 113 -13.63 -2.16 9.37
CA LEU A 113 -14.92 -1.49 9.46
C LEU A 113 -16.02 -2.28 8.76
N LEU A 114 -15.79 -2.72 7.52
CA LEU A 114 -16.74 -3.54 6.77
C LEU A 114 -17.03 -4.85 7.49
N LEU A 115 -16.02 -5.53 8.05
CA LEU A 115 -16.23 -6.75 8.84
C LEU A 115 -17.01 -6.48 10.12
N SER A 116 -16.76 -5.35 10.79
CA SER A 116 -17.53 -4.92 11.97
C SER A 116 -18.98 -4.64 11.61
N GLN A 117 -19.23 -3.91 10.52
CA GLN A 117 -20.55 -3.65 10.00
C GLN A 117 -21.25 -4.95 9.61
N LEU A 118 -20.59 -5.86 8.90
CA LEU A 118 -21.12 -7.19 8.57
C LEU A 118 -21.47 -7.99 9.84
N LYS A 119 -20.61 -7.96 10.86
CA LYS A 119 -20.89 -8.61 12.15
C LYS A 119 -22.06 -7.96 12.87
N GLN A 120 -22.19 -6.63 12.79
CA GLN A 120 -23.34 -5.90 13.33
C GLN A 120 -24.63 -6.25 12.57
N MET A 121 -24.60 -6.32 11.24
CA MET A 121 -25.71 -6.79 10.41
C MET A 121 -26.09 -8.22 10.77
N GLN A 122 -25.11 -9.12 10.93
CA GLN A 122 -25.34 -10.49 11.39
C GLN A 122 -25.89 -10.54 12.82
N SER A 123 -25.53 -9.60 13.70
CA SER A 123 -26.02 -9.60 15.08
C SER A 123 -27.49 -9.20 15.22
N GLN A 124 -28.06 -8.51 14.22
CA GLN A 124 -29.48 -8.13 14.23
C GLN A 124 -30.43 -9.34 14.13
N ILE A 125 -29.94 -10.51 13.69
CA ILE A 125 -30.66 -11.79 13.81
C ILE A 125 -29.71 -12.81 14.43
N GLU A 126 -30.01 -13.29 15.63
CA GLU A 126 -29.24 -14.35 16.28
C GLU A 126 -29.09 -15.55 15.32
N PRO A 127 -27.87 -15.97 14.90
CA PRO A 127 -27.69 -17.07 13.95
C PRO A 127 -28.39 -18.36 14.37
N HIS A 128 -28.46 -18.58 15.69
CA HIS A 128 -29.18 -19.70 16.29
C HIS A 128 -30.69 -19.63 16.04
N PHE A 129 -31.31 -18.44 16.06
CA PHE A 129 -32.72 -18.29 15.68
C PHE A 129 -32.95 -18.71 14.23
N LEU A 130 -32.06 -18.34 13.31
CA LEU A 130 -32.15 -18.69 11.90
C LEU A 130 -32.09 -20.21 11.68
N PHE A 131 -31.08 -20.88 12.27
CA PHE A 131 -30.94 -22.33 12.16
C PHE A 131 -32.11 -23.08 12.78
N ASN A 132 -32.60 -22.64 13.95
CA ASN A 132 -33.78 -23.25 14.58
C ASN A 132 -35.03 -23.08 13.72
N THR A 133 -35.21 -21.91 13.12
CA THR A 133 -36.38 -21.65 12.26
C THR A 133 -36.35 -22.54 11.02
N LEU A 134 -35.19 -22.67 10.35
CA LEU A 134 -35.02 -23.57 9.20
C LEU A 134 -35.21 -25.05 9.58
N ALA A 135 -34.69 -25.49 10.72
CA ALA A 135 -34.91 -26.85 11.21
C ALA A 135 -36.39 -27.12 11.49
N ASN A 136 -37.12 -26.15 12.04
CA ASN A 136 -38.56 -26.26 12.29
C ASN A 136 -39.37 -26.29 10.99
N ILE A 137 -39.00 -25.46 9.99
CA ILE A 137 -39.58 -25.53 8.64
C ILE A 137 -39.37 -26.93 8.05
N SER A 138 -38.16 -27.49 8.16
CA SER A 138 -37.86 -28.85 7.68
C SER A 138 -38.70 -29.93 8.36
N ALA A 139 -38.97 -29.80 9.67
CA ALA A 139 -39.84 -30.71 10.38
C ALA A 139 -41.31 -30.57 9.94
N LEU A 140 -41.78 -29.32 9.78
CA LEU A 140 -43.14 -29.01 9.33
C LEU A 140 -43.39 -29.48 7.89
N MET A 141 -42.39 -29.50 7.01
CA MET A 141 -42.55 -30.02 5.64
C MET A 141 -43.07 -31.46 5.57
N SER A 142 -42.86 -32.26 6.61
CA SER A 142 -43.38 -33.64 6.70
C SER A 142 -44.71 -33.75 7.47
N GLN A 143 -45.09 -32.74 8.25
CA GLN A 143 -46.27 -32.76 9.12
C GLN A 143 -47.41 -31.88 8.62
N ASP A 144 -47.09 -30.66 8.19
CA ASP A 144 -48.01 -29.61 7.80
C ASP A 144 -47.29 -28.64 6.84
N VAL A 145 -47.41 -28.94 5.54
CA VAL A 145 -46.74 -28.21 4.46
C VAL A 145 -47.20 -26.75 4.41
N ASP A 146 -48.45 -26.47 4.75
CA ASP A 146 -49.01 -25.12 4.70
C ASP A 146 -48.42 -24.25 5.82
N LYS A 147 -48.29 -24.78 7.05
CA LYS A 147 -47.58 -24.07 8.13
C LYS A 147 -46.11 -23.85 7.84
N ALA A 148 -45.46 -24.83 7.22
CA ALA A 148 -44.06 -24.70 6.82
C ALA A 148 -43.87 -23.57 5.78
N LYS A 149 -44.77 -23.46 4.79
CA LYS A 149 -44.78 -22.34 3.83
C LYS A 149 -45.01 -21.00 4.53
N GLN A 150 -45.99 -20.93 5.43
CA GLN A 150 -46.23 -19.71 6.21
C GLN A 150 -45.01 -19.28 7.03
N MET A 151 -44.33 -20.22 7.71
CA MET A 151 -43.13 -19.92 8.48
C MET A 151 -41.97 -19.45 7.57
N LEU A 152 -41.84 -20.02 6.38
CA LEU A 152 -40.84 -19.61 5.38
C LEU A 152 -41.12 -18.19 4.84
N ASP A 153 -42.39 -17.85 4.59
CA ASP A 153 -42.79 -16.52 4.15
C ASP A 153 -42.49 -15.46 5.24
N GLN A 154 -42.81 -15.77 6.50
CA GLN A 154 -42.49 -14.89 7.63
C GLN A 154 -40.98 -14.73 7.83
N LEU A 155 -40.20 -15.80 7.69
CA LEU A 155 -38.74 -15.74 7.72
C LEU A 155 -38.18 -14.86 6.58
N THR A 156 -38.75 -14.97 5.38
CA THR A 156 -38.36 -14.15 4.23
C THR A 156 -38.71 -12.67 4.45
N ALA A 157 -39.89 -12.38 5.01
CA ALA A 157 -40.32 -11.03 5.36
C ALA A 157 -39.40 -10.41 6.43
N LEU A 158 -39.07 -11.17 7.47
CA LEU A 158 -38.14 -10.76 8.53
C LEU A 158 -36.76 -10.40 7.95
N LEU A 159 -36.17 -11.30 7.16
CA LEU A 159 -34.85 -11.07 6.54
C LEU A 159 -34.86 -9.85 5.61
N ARG A 160 -35.93 -9.67 4.83
CA ARG A 160 -36.08 -8.51 3.94
C ARG A 160 -36.17 -7.20 4.72
N ALA A 161 -36.94 -7.18 5.82
CA ALA A 161 -37.08 -6.02 6.68
C ALA A 161 -35.75 -5.69 7.40
N THR A 162 -35.04 -6.68 7.94
CA THR A 162 -33.73 -6.47 8.56
C THR A 162 -32.70 -5.91 7.58
N LEU A 163 -32.67 -6.43 6.35
CA LEU A 163 -31.76 -5.91 5.31
C LEU A 163 -32.12 -4.49 4.86
N LYS A 164 -33.40 -4.14 4.83
CA LYS A 164 -33.86 -2.77 4.53
C LYS A 164 -33.43 -1.81 5.63
N ASN A 165 -33.72 -2.14 6.89
CA ASN A 165 -33.37 -1.30 8.05
C ASN A 165 -31.85 -1.19 8.23
N SER A 166 -31.08 -2.18 7.81
CA SER A 166 -29.61 -2.15 7.86
C SER A 166 -28.96 -1.25 6.80
N ARG A 167 -29.65 -0.91 5.71
CA ARG A 167 -29.10 -0.07 4.62
C ARG A 167 -29.42 1.41 4.80
N GLU A 168 -30.43 1.73 5.59
CA GLU A 168 -30.91 3.09 5.83
C GLU A 168 -30.36 3.60 7.19
N GLU A 169 -29.84 4.83 7.23
CA GLU A 169 -29.34 5.46 8.48
C GLU A 169 -30.49 5.77 9.45
N HIS A 170 -31.71 5.95 8.91
CA HIS A 170 -32.95 6.16 9.64
C HIS A 170 -34.06 5.28 9.05
N THR A 171 -34.82 4.60 9.91
CA THR A 171 -35.96 3.76 9.53
C THR A 171 -37.27 4.34 10.06
N THR A 172 -38.39 4.01 9.42
CA THR A 172 -39.73 4.44 9.88
C THR A 172 -40.28 3.48 10.94
N VAL A 173 -41.14 3.98 11.82
CA VAL A 173 -41.86 3.15 12.80
C VAL A 173 -42.66 2.05 12.11
N GLU A 174 -43.20 2.31 10.92
CA GLU A 174 -43.91 1.32 10.11
C GLU A 174 -43.02 0.15 9.70
N ASN A 175 -41.77 0.41 9.28
CA ASN A 175 -40.82 -0.66 8.95
C ASN A 175 -40.44 -1.50 10.18
N GLU A 176 -40.29 -0.86 11.35
CA GLU A 176 -40.01 -1.55 12.62
C GLU A 176 -41.18 -2.43 13.05
N ILE A 177 -42.43 -1.95 12.91
CA ILE A 177 -43.63 -2.76 13.19
C ILE A 177 -43.69 -3.97 12.25
N ALA A 178 -43.46 -3.78 10.96
CA ALA A 178 -43.46 -4.88 9.99
C ALA A 178 -42.39 -5.95 10.31
N LEU A 179 -41.23 -5.53 10.81
CA LEU A 179 -40.17 -6.44 11.27
C LEU A 179 -40.61 -7.24 12.51
N ILE A 180 -41.21 -6.56 13.49
CA ILE A 180 -41.74 -7.21 14.71
C ILE A 180 -42.86 -8.20 14.37
N ASP A 181 -43.78 -7.83 13.47
CA ASP A 181 -44.88 -8.68 13.04
C ASP A 181 -44.38 -9.97 12.38
N ALA A 182 -43.36 -9.86 11.53
CA ALA A 182 -42.75 -11.01 10.89
C ALA A 182 -42.08 -11.95 11.92
N TYR A 183 -41.36 -11.38 12.89
CA TYR A 183 -40.73 -12.13 13.97
C TYR A 183 -41.77 -12.86 14.85
N LEU A 184 -42.81 -12.14 15.27
CA LEU A 184 -43.89 -12.69 16.09
C LEU A 184 -44.68 -13.75 15.33
N GLY A 185 -44.83 -13.62 14.01
CA GLY A 185 -45.46 -14.61 13.14
C GLY A 185 -44.73 -15.95 13.17
N ILE A 186 -43.40 -15.93 13.10
CA ILE A 186 -42.56 -17.14 13.26
C ILE A 186 -42.76 -17.74 14.65
N GLN A 187 -42.72 -16.90 15.70
CA GLN A 187 -42.88 -17.36 17.07
C GLN A 187 -44.27 -17.94 17.34
N LYS A 188 -45.31 -17.42 16.71
CA LYS A 188 -46.69 -17.91 16.83
C LYS A 188 -46.84 -19.31 16.26
N ILE A 189 -46.19 -19.60 15.12
CA ILE A 189 -46.19 -20.95 14.56
C ILE A 189 -45.42 -21.92 15.48
N ARG A 190 -44.31 -21.45 16.09
CA ARG A 190 -43.49 -22.27 17.01
C ARG A 190 -44.15 -22.54 18.36
N LEU A 191 -44.83 -21.55 18.92
CA LEU A 191 -45.45 -21.60 20.26
C LEU A 191 -46.93 -22.01 20.22
N GLY A 192 -47.57 -21.96 19.04
CA GLY A 192 -48.96 -22.30 18.83
C GLY A 192 -49.90 -21.42 19.66
N GLU A 193 -50.78 -22.05 20.43
CA GLU A 193 -51.73 -21.40 21.33
C GLU A 193 -51.05 -20.61 22.47
N ARG A 194 -49.76 -20.86 22.75
CA ARG A 194 -49.06 -20.25 23.88
C ARG A 194 -48.66 -18.79 23.66
N LEU A 195 -48.77 -18.28 22.44
CA LEU A 195 -48.46 -16.89 22.10
C LEU A 195 -49.68 -16.25 21.43
N SER A 196 -50.10 -15.06 21.86
CA SER A 196 -51.10 -14.23 21.19
C SER A 196 -50.56 -12.81 21.10
N TYR A 197 -50.64 -12.20 19.93
CA TYR A 197 -50.15 -10.84 19.67
C TYR A 197 -51.01 -10.17 18.60
#